data_AF-A0A7K3ZJW4-F1
#
_entry.id   AF-A0A7K3ZJW4-F1
#
_cell.length_a   1.000
_cell.length_b   1.000
_cell.length_c   1.000
_cell.angle_alpha   90.00
_cell.angle_beta   90.00
_cell.angle_gamma   90.00
#
_symmetry.space_group_name_H-M   'P 1'
#
loop_
_entity.id
_entity.type
_entity.pdbx_description
1 polymer ?
#
loop_
_entity_poly.entity_id
_entity_poly.type
_entity_poly.pdbx_seq_one_letter_code
_entity_poly.pdbx_strand_id
1 'polypeptide(L)'
;MDLAFGLGMLIGLGATVALMYAILRKYTYPAVEQPFFSDPTLFGLFAVGLVAGTVVFVVSTYYPLSDMIYAVLFSILETVILLVVLNLKRFHGKSDTVFYGFGLGLGLGGAMASGLIYMMATLSQYIDAVTFVFVCV
;
A
#
# COMPACT_ATOMS: atom_id res chain seq x y z
N MET A 1 1.58 22.53 6.88
CA MET A 1 1.86 21.22 6.26
C MET A 1 2.30 21.50 4.84
N ASP A 2 3.41 20.92 4.38
CA ASP A 2 3.84 21.10 2.99
C ASP A 2 2.79 20.52 2.05
N LEU A 3 2.37 21.30 1.06
CA LEU A 3 1.35 20.93 0.09
C LEU A 3 1.74 19.66 -0.69
N ALA A 4 3.04 19.49 -0.95
CA ALA A 4 3.61 18.28 -1.54
C ALA A 4 3.38 17.01 -0.70
N PHE A 5 3.48 17.11 0.63
CA PHE A 5 3.21 16.00 1.53
C PHE A 5 1.72 15.62 1.52
N GLY A 6 0.84 16.61 1.55
CA GLY A 6 -0.61 16.39 1.45
C GLY A 6 -1.01 15.73 0.13
N LEU A 7 -0.47 16.18 -1.00
CA LEU A 7 -0.72 15.56 -2.31
C LEU A 7 -0.14 14.14 -2.41
N GLY A 8 1.06 13.91 -1.90
CA GLY A 8 1.67 12.57 -1.89
C GLY A 8 0.83 11.55 -1.12
N MET A 9 0.33 11.93 0.06
CA MET A 9 -0.60 11.09 0.81
C MET A 9 -1.93 10.89 0.07
N LEU A 10 -2.50 11.94 -0.51
CA LEU A 10 -3.80 11.84 -1.18
C LEU A 10 -3.73 10.96 -2.43
N ILE A 11 -2.65 11.05 -3.21
CA ILE A 11 -2.48 10.21 -4.40
C ILE A 11 -2.15 8.77 -3.99
N GLY A 12 -1.16 8.54 -3.12
CA GLY A 12 -0.76 7.18 -2.74
C GLY A 12 -1.79 6.46 -1.87
N LEU A 13 -2.16 7.05 -0.73
CA LEU A 13 -3.13 6.45 0.19
C LEU A 13 -4.56 6.60 -0.29
N GLY A 14 -4.92 7.74 -0.90
CA GLY A 14 -6.28 7.91 -1.43
C GLY A 14 -6.58 6.94 -2.56
N ALA A 15 -5.64 6.70 -3.49
CA ALA A 15 -5.83 5.71 -4.54
C ALA A 15 -5.94 4.28 -4.00
N THR A 16 -5.11 3.91 -3.02
CA THR A 16 -5.17 2.56 -2.42
C THR A 16 -6.46 2.33 -1.63
N VAL A 17 -6.94 3.33 -0.88
CA VAL A 17 -8.24 3.24 -0.19
C VAL A 17 -9.39 3.23 -1.20
N ALA A 18 -9.31 4.01 -2.28
CA ALA A 18 -10.30 3.97 -3.35
C ALA A 18 -10.37 2.60 -4.04
N LEU A 19 -9.21 1.99 -4.32
CA LEU A 19 -9.12 0.64 -4.88
C LEU A 19 -9.66 -0.41 -3.91
N MET A 20 -9.31 -0.31 -2.62
CA MET A 20 -9.84 -1.16 -1.57
C MET A 20 -11.37 -1.13 -1.54
N TYR A 21 -11.96 0.06 -1.55
CA TYR A 21 -13.40 0.24 -1.58
C TYR A 21 -14.03 -0.30 -2.88
N ALA A 22 -13.45 0.02 -4.03
CA ALA A 22 -13.97 -0.38 -5.34
C ALA A 22 -14.05 -1.91 -5.50
N ILE A 23 -13.07 -2.63 -4.94
CA ILE A 23 -13.00 -4.09 -5.01
C ILE A 23 -13.88 -4.72 -3.92
N LEU A 24 -13.78 -4.26 -2.66
CA LEU A 24 -14.45 -4.91 -1.53
C LEU A 24 -15.95 -4.61 -1.42
N ARG A 25 -16.46 -3.52 -2.00
CA ARG A 25 -17.89 -3.14 -1.92
C ARG A 25 -18.87 -4.23 -2.36
N LYS A 26 -18.44 -5.20 -3.18
CA LYS A 26 -19.27 -6.32 -3.65
C LYS A 26 -19.26 -7.51 -2.70
N TYR A 27 -18.29 -7.57 -1.79
CA TYR A 27 -18.04 -8.67 -0.87
C TYR A 27 -18.40 -8.34 0.59
N THR A 28 -18.90 -7.13 0.82
CA THR A 28 -19.36 -6.65 2.14
C THR A 28 -20.81 -6.16 2.07
N TYR A 29 -21.44 -5.96 3.23
CA TYR A 29 -22.81 -5.46 3.33
C TYR A 29 -22.93 -4.07 2.68
N PRO A 30 -23.97 -3.75 1.87
CA PRO A 30 -25.23 -4.47 1.69
C PRO A 30 -25.28 -5.43 0.49
N ALA A 31 -24.18 -5.62 -0.24
CA ALA A 31 -24.17 -6.45 -1.45
C ALA A 31 -24.34 -7.95 -1.14
N VAL A 32 -23.94 -8.37 0.06
CA VAL A 32 -24.09 -9.74 0.57
C VAL A 32 -24.59 -9.74 2.02
N GLU A 33 -25.47 -10.68 2.34
CA GLU A 33 -26.10 -10.80 3.67
C GLU A 33 -25.11 -11.28 4.75
N GLN A 34 -24.14 -12.14 4.36
CA GLN A 34 -23.05 -12.57 5.23
C GLN A 34 -21.73 -12.08 4.64
N PRO A 35 -20.97 -11.21 5.35
CA PRO A 35 -19.69 -10.71 4.85
C PRO A 35 -18.66 -11.84 4.77
N PHE A 36 -17.88 -11.86 3.69
CA PHE A 36 -16.87 -12.90 3.42
C PHE A 36 -15.59 -12.74 4.25
N PHE A 37 -15.41 -11.62 4.93
CA PHE A 37 -14.22 -11.32 5.73
C PHE A 37 -14.60 -10.42 6.90
N SER A 38 -13.79 -10.40 7.95
CA SER A 38 -13.97 -9.47 9.06
C SER A 38 -13.27 -8.14 8.78
N ASP A 39 -14.02 -7.03 8.81
CA ASP A 39 -13.47 -5.68 8.59
C ASP A 39 -12.31 -5.33 9.55
N PRO A 40 -12.38 -5.62 10.86
CA PRO A 40 -11.29 -5.28 11.79
C PRO A 40 -9.96 -5.96 11.45
N THR A 41 -10.00 -7.20 10.97
CA THR A 41 -8.76 -7.91 10.59
C THR A 41 -8.23 -7.42 9.26
N LEU A 42 -9.11 -7.08 8.31
CA LEU A 42 -8.70 -6.51 7.03
C LEU A 42 -8.01 -5.16 7.21
N PHE A 43 -8.63 -4.23 7.95
CA PHE A 43 -8.03 -2.93 8.24
C PHE A 43 -6.82 -3.04 9.16
N GLY A 44 -6.80 -4.00 10.09
CA GLY A 44 -5.63 -4.31 10.90
C GLY A 44 -4.44 -4.73 10.05
N LEU A 45 -4.64 -5.61 9.07
CA LEU A 45 -3.59 -6.04 8.13
C LEU A 45 -3.18 -4.94 7.15
N PHE A 46 -4.13 -4.09 6.72
CA PHE A 46 -3.82 -2.89 5.96
C PHE A 46 -2.90 -1.94 6.76
N ALA A 47 -3.17 -1.72 8.04
CA ALA A 47 -2.32 -0.91 8.91
C ALA A 47 -0.93 -1.54 9.12
N VAL A 48 -0.85 -2.86 9.29
CA VAL A 48 0.45 -3.58 9.32
C VAL A 48 1.21 -3.39 8.01
N GLY A 49 0.51 -3.48 6.87
CA GLY A 49 1.06 -3.20 5.55
C GLY A 49 1.60 -1.77 5.44
N LEU A 50 0.86 -0.77 5.93
CA LEU A 50 1.32 0.63 5.95
C LEU A 50 2.63 0.78 6.72
N VAL A 51 2.72 0.20 7.91
CA VAL A 51 3.94 0.25 8.73
C VAL A 51 5.10 -0.47 8.03
N ALA A 52 4.84 -1.62 7.41
CA ALA A 52 5.87 -2.32 6.65
C ALA A 52 6.35 -1.50 5.44
N GLY A 53 5.43 -0.88 4.69
CA GLY A 53 5.74 -0.04 3.54
C GLY A 53 6.53 1.23 3.90
N THR A 54 6.26 1.84 5.07
CA THR A 54 7.06 2.98 5.53
C THR A 54 8.47 2.55 5.92
N VAL A 55 8.65 1.41 6.59
CA VAL A 55 9.99 0.88 6.91
C VAL A 55 10.79 0.64 5.63
N VAL A 56 10.16 0.05 4.61
CA VAL A 56 10.79 -0.17 3.31
C VAL A 56 11.21 1.15 2.65
N PHE A 57 10.31 2.13 2.60
CA PHE A 57 10.61 3.45 2.05
C PHE A 57 11.75 4.17 2.79
N VAL A 58 11.82 4.01 4.11
CA VAL A 58 12.94 4.54 4.89
C VAL A 58 14.24 3.86 4.48
N VAL A 59 14.26 2.54 4.36
CA VAL A 59 15.45 1.79 3.91
C VAL A 59 15.87 2.22 2.51
N SER A 60 14.92 2.44 1.59
CA SER A 60 15.22 2.91 0.22
C SER A 60 15.89 4.27 0.20
N THR A 61 15.51 5.14 1.13
CA THR A 61 16.03 6.51 1.21
C THR A 61 17.47 6.52 1.72
N TYR A 62 17.83 5.65 2.68
CA TYR A 62 19.18 5.61 3.26
C TYR A 62 20.18 4.78 2.45
N TYR A 63 19.71 3.81 1.65
CA TYR A 63 20.55 2.94 0.83
C TYR A 63 20.27 3.15 -0.66
N PRO A 64 20.98 4.08 -1.33
CA PRO A 64 20.82 4.32 -2.76
C PRO A 64 21.44 3.18 -3.56
N LEU A 65 20.69 2.09 -3.72
CA LEU A 65 20.97 1.02 -4.66
C LEU A 65 20.52 1.43 -6.07
N SER A 66 20.97 0.72 -7.10
CA SER A 66 20.40 0.92 -8.44
C SER A 66 18.91 0.55 -8.43
N ASP A 67 18.09 1.34 -9.13
CA ASP A 67 16.63 1.21 -9.12
C ASP A 67 16.16 -0.22 -9.46
N MET A 68 16.87 -0.90 -10.37
CA MET A 68 16.58 -2.29 -10.75
C MET A 68 16.85 -3.27 -9.60
N ILE A 69 17.95 -3.13 -8.87
CA ILE A 69 18.28 -3.99 -7.73
C ILE A 69 17.27 -3.75 -6.61
N TYR A 70 16.94 -2.48 -6.36
CA TYR A 70 15.95 -2.11 -5.36
C TYR A 70 14.57 -2.68 -5.67
N ALA A 71 14.10 -2.60 -6.92
CA ALA A 71 12.81 -3.16 -7.33
C ALA A 71 12.74 -4.68 -7.13
N VAL A 72 13.80 -5.41 -7.45
CA VAL A 72 13.88 -6.87 -7.24
C VAL A 72 13.88 -7.21 -5.75
N LEU A 73 14.70 -6.53 -4.95
CA LEU A 73 14.74 -6.75 -3.50
C LEU A 73 13.40 -6.40 -2.83
N PHE A 74 12.76 -5.32 -3.27
CA PHE A 74 11.45 -4.94 -2.80
C PHE A 74 10.41 -6.01 -3.12
N SER A 75 10.37 -6.51 -4.36
CA SER A 75 9.43 -7.58 -4.75
C SER A 75 9.64 -8.86 -3.93
N ILE A 76 10.89 -9.23 -3.66
CA ILE A 76 11.20 -10.38 -2.80
C ILE A 76 10.72 -10.11 -1.37
N LEU A 77 11.03 -8.93 -0.81
CA LEU A 77 10.66 -8.57 0.55
C LEU A 77 9.14 -8.52 0.72
N GLU A 78 8.41 -7.88 -0.21
CA GLU A 78 6.96 -7.81 -0.22
C GLU A 78 6.35 -9.21 -0.23
N THR A 79 6.87 -10.09 -1.10
CA THR A 79 6.42 -11.50 -1.18
C THR A 79 6.72 -12.26 0.11
N VAL A 80 7.87 -12.02 0.75
CA VAL A 80 8.24 -12.65 2.03
C VAL A 80 7.35 -12.14 3.17
N ILE A 81 7.04 -10.83 3.23
CA ILE A 81 6.14 -10.27 4.25
C ILE A 81 4.75 -10.89 4.09
N LEU A 82 4.23 -10.95 2.86
CA LEU A 82 2.95 -11.61 2.56
C LEU A 82 2.99 -13.08 2.99
N LEU A 83 4.05 -13.81 2.65
CA LEU A 83 4.21 -15.22 3.02
C LEU A 83 4.22 -15.38 4.54
N VAL A 84 5.04 -14.62 5.28
CA VAL A 84 5.14 -14.74 6.73
C VAL A 84 3.80 -14.42 7.41
N VAL A 85 3.14 -13.33 7.00
CA VAL A 85 1.89 -12.90 7.64
C VAL A 85 0.73 -13.84 7.32
N LEU A 86 0.61 -14.28 6.06
CA LEU A 86 -0.44 -15.21 5.66
C LEU A 86 -0.17 -16.66 6.10
N ASN A 87 1.07 -17.00 6.41
CA ASN A 87 1.46 -18.30 6.96
C ASN A 87 1.29 -18.38 8.49
N LEU A 88 0.74 -17.36 9.15
CA LEU A 88 0.38 -17.48 10.56
C LEU A 88 -0.77 -18.50 10.72
N LYS A 89 -0.66 -19.36 11.75
CA LYS A 89 -1.65 -20.41 12.06
C LYS A 89 -3.11 -19.92 12.10
N ARG A 90 -3.32 -18.63 12.40
CA ARG A 90 -4.64 -17.97 12.44
C ARG A 90 -5.33 -17.91 11.07
N PHE A 91 -4.56 -17.87 9.99
CA PHE A 91 -5.03 -17.68 8.63
C PHE A 91 -5.06 -19.00 7.83
N HIS A 92 -4.52 -20.10 8.34
CA HIS A 92 -4.47 -21.36 7.59
C HIS A 92 -5.88 -21.91 7.24
N GLY A 93 -6.04 -22.31 5.97
CA GLY A 93 -7.22 -23.05 5.49
C GLY A 93 -8.52 -22.24 5.35
N LYS A 94 -8.48 -20.91 5.53
CA LYS A 94 -9.64 -20.05 5.34
C LYS A 94 -9.64 -19.37 3.97
N SER A 95 -10.79 -19.35 3.29
CA SER A 95 -11.00 -18.61 2.04
C SER A 95 -10.76 -17.11 2.20
N ASP A 96 -10.96 -16.59 3.42
CA ASP A 96 -10.92 -15.17 3.75
C ASP A 96 -9.50 -14.59 3.67
N THR A 97 -8.49 -15.46 3.64
CA THR A 97 -7.07 -15.09 3.56
C THR A 97 -6.71 -14.28 2.33
N VAL A 98 -7.44 -14.47 1.24
CA VAL A 98 -7.23 -13.71 0.00
C VAL A 98 -7.54 -12.23 0.24
N PHE A 99 -8.63 -11.91 0.95
CA PHE A 99 -8.99 -10.53 1.28
C PHE A 99 -8.01 -9.90 2.28
N TYR A 100 -7.50 -10.71 3.20
CA TYR A 100 -6.49 -10.30 4.18
C TYR A 100 -5.12 -10.01 3.54
N GLY A 101 -4.69 -10.83 2.58
CA GLY A 101 -3.49 -10.58 1.78
C GLY A 101 -3.64 -9.35 0.89
N PHE A 102 -4.81 -9.16 0.30
CA PHE A 102 -5.13 -7.96 -0.49
C PHE A 102 -5.01 -6.68 0.36
N GLY A 103 -5.59 -6.65 1.56
CA GLY A 103 -5.46 -5.52 2.48
C GLY A 103 -4.00 -5.24 2.87
N LEU A 104 -3.23 -6.29 3.18
CA LEU A 104 -1.83 -6.15 3.54
C LEU A 104 -0.98 -5.59 2.39
N GLY A 105 -1.16 -6.11 1.17
CA GLY A 105 -0.43 -5.65 -0.02
C GLY A 105 -0.78 -4.20 -0.39
N LEU A 106 -2.07 -3.83 -0.34
CA LEU A 106 -2.48 -2.45 -0.56
C LEU A 106 -1.87 -1.47 0.46
N GLY A 107 -1.74 -1.87 1.72
CA GLY A 107 -1.07 -1.07 2.74
C GLY A 107 0.41 -0.87 2.44
N LEU A 108 1.11 -1.95 2.08
CA LEU A 108 2.54 -1.93 1.70
C LEU A 108 2.79 -0.99 0.51
N GLY A 109 2.05 -1.20 -0.58
CA GLY A 109 2.16 -0.38 -1.78
C GLY A 109 1.74 1.08 -1.56
N GLY A 110 0.67 1.33 -0.80
CA GLY A 110 0.15 2.67 -0.55
C GLY A 110 1.09 3.54 0.29
N ALA A 111 1.70 2.97 1.33
CA ALA A 111 2.70 3.67 2.13
C ALA A 111 3.96 3.97 1.31
N MET A 112 4.44 3.02 0.51
CA MET A 112 5.62 3.23 -0.32
C MET A 112 5.38 4.25 -1.45
N ALA A 113 4.24 4.15 -2.15
CA ALA A 113 3.87 5.08 -3.21
C ALA A 113 3.76 6.51 -2.68
N SER A 114 3.11 6.71 -1.53
CA SER A 114 3.00 8.06 -0.93
C SER A 114 4.36 8.67 -0.56
N GLY A 115 5.30 7.86 -0.07
CA GLY A 115 6.68 8.28 0.19
C GLY A 115 7.46 8.65 -1.08
N LEU A 116 7.38 7.81 -2.12
CA LEU A 116 8.05 8.05 -3.41
C LEU A 116 7.52 9.30 -4.12
N ILE A 117 6.19 9.48 -4.12
CA ILE A 117 5.54 10.67 -4.68
C ILE A 117 6.00 11.91 -3.94
N TYR A 118 6.06 11.88 -2.60
CA TYR A 118 6.61 13.00 -1.83
C TYR A 118 8.06 13.32 -2.21
N MET A 119 8.93 12.31 -2.30
CA MET A 119 10.32 12.50 -2.73
C MET A 119 10.42 13.13 -4.12
N MET A 120 9.67 12.61 -5.08
CA MET A 120 9.59 13.15 -6.44
C MET A 120 9.12 14.61 -6.42
N ALA A 121 8.09 14.94 -5.63
CA ALA A 121 7.57 16.30 -5.49
C ALA A 121 8.64 17.27 -4.95
N THR A 122 9.42 16.84 -3.96
CA THR A 122 10.47 17.68 -3.35
C THR A 122 11.64 17.93 -4.28
N LEU A 123 12.01 16.95 -5.12
CA LEU A 123 13.05 17.12 -6.14
C LEU A 123 12.58 17.99 -7.30
N SER A 124 11.27 18.00 -7.54
CA SER A 124 10.62 18.57 -8.70
C SER A 124 10.10 20.00 -8.45
N GLN A 125 10.84 20.85 -7.71
CA GLN A 125 10.42 22.20 -7.26
C GLN A 125 9.98 23.20 -8.38
N TYR A 126 9.87 22.76 -9.64
CA TYR A 126 9.45 23.51 -10.83
C TYR A 126 8.28 22.88 -11.61
N ILE A 127 7.65 21.79 -11.16
CA ILE A 127 6.56 21.13 -11.92
C ILE A 127 5.19 21.52 -11.35
N ASP A 128 4.33 22.00 -12.24
CA ASP A 128 2.95 22.40 -11.96
C ASP A 128 2.14 21.22 -11.39
N ALA A 129 1.22 21.50 -10.46
CA ALA A 129 0.48 20.46 -9.73
C ALA A 129 -0.30 19.49 -10.64
N VAL A 130 -0.74 19.97 -11.82
CA VAL A 130 -1.41 19.16 -12.84
C VAL A 130 -0.43 18.17 -13.47
N THR A 131 0.76 18.63 -13.86
CA THR A 131 1.80 17.78 -14.46
C THR A 131 2.33 16.75 -13.46
N PHE A 132 2.41 17.11 -12.18
CA PHE A 132 2.80 16.18 -11.13
C PHE A 132 1.85 14.98 -11.00
N VAL A 133 0.53 15.21 -11.11
CA VAL A 133 -0.47 14.12 -11.11
C VAL A 133 -0.34 13.22 -12.33
N PHE A 134 -0.08 13.77 -13.53
CA PHE A 134 0.11 12.98 -14.74
C PHE A 134 1.43 12.18 -14.79
N VAL A 135 2.45 12.59 -14.04
CA VAL A 135 3.74 11.86 -13.95
C VAL A 135 3.69 10.75 -12.90
N CYS A 136 2.87 10.90 -11.87
CA CYS A 136 2.79 9.95 -10.74
C CYS A 136 1.67 8.90 -10.87
N VAL A 137 0.78 9.01 -11.86
CA VAL A 137 -0.31 8.07 -12.17
C VAL A 137 0.01 7.34 -13.47
#